data_AF-A0A6G0MFT5-F1
#
_entry.id   AF-A0A6G0MFT5-F1
#
_cell.length_a   1.000
_cell.length_b   1.000
_cell.length_c   1.000
_cell.angle_alpha   90.00
_cell.angle_beta   90.00
_cell.angle_gamma   90.00
#
_symmetry.space_group_name_H-M   'P 1'
#
loop_
_entity.id
_entity.type
_entity.pdbx_description
1 polymer ?
#
loop_
_entity_poly.entity_id
_entity_poly.type
_entity_poly.pdbx_seq_one_letter_code
_entity_poly.pdbx_strand_id
1 'polypeptide(L)'
;MLQLFKTTSLATFPFVSCRSCAFLAGNLLRDCRLNDVKTEEPWHLYYHIKAAVYSKLGFRKKQLFRLLDARFNVDVYKQKPAAKKRVCIVGAGPVGLRAAVELALLGSHVYGLQGNRPPQLSLVGGISPYTIKTKPQISETEFTAVLGASGTNNALAEPAGIERFVFCQKESLGIVCYFPNLETSEETKVKVFSWTTQLKHKMLNKMRQVGLDLENIVYFRGEMHYLVMTPKQLGGPQSGEEESPEPGGFGPSG
;
A
#
# COMPACT_ATOMS: atom_id res chain seq x y z
N MET A 1 -10.15 19.11 -1.72
CA MET A 1 -8.91 19.30 -0.92
C MET A 1 -7.73 18.95 -1.81
N LEU A 2 -6.75 19.84 -1.97
CA LEU A 2 -5.61 19.69 -2.90
C LEU A 2 -4.38 19.15 -2.14
N GLN A 3 -3.72 18.12 -2.65
CA GLN A 3 -2.43 17.65 -2.11
C GLN A 3 -1.33 17.81 -3.17
N LEU A 4 -0.24 18.48 -2.79
CA LEU A 4 0.94 18.72 -3.61
C LEU A 4 2.08 17.79 -3.16
N PHE A 5 2.72 17.08 -4.11
CA PHE A 5 3.83 16.18 -3.85
C PHE A 5 5.04 16.54 -4.72
N LYS A 6 6.14 16.99 -4.10
CA LYS A 6 7.43 17.21 -4.78
C LYS A 6 8.19 15.88 -4.84
N THR A 7 8.64 15.44 -6.02
CA THR A 7 9.34 14.15 -6.16
C THR A 7 10.78 14.21 -5.63
N THR A 8 10.92 14.04 -4.32
CA THR A 8 12.13 13.45 -3.70
C THR A 8 11.80 12.25 -2.81
N SER A 9 10.52 11.87 -2.68
CA SER A 9 10.12 10.61 -2.05
C SER A 9 8.72 10.23 -2.53
N LEU A 10 8.63 9.04 -3.14
CA LEU A 10 7.38 8.47 -3.66
C LEU A 10 6.28 8.38 -2.58
N ALA A 11 5.06 8.71 -3.01
CA ALA A 11 3.76 8.31 -2.48
C ALA A 11 3.66 8.08 -0.95
N THR A 12 3.19 9.10 -0.24
CA THR A 12 2.40 8.86 0.99
C THR A 12 0.94 9.08 0.62
N PHE A 13 0.21 8.00 0.34
CA PHE A 13 -1.25 8.07 0.44
C PHE A 13 -1.57 8.34 1.92
N PRO A 14 -2.34 9.39 2.26
CA PRO A 14 -2.86 9.52 3.61
C PRO A 14 -3.88 8.40 3.80
N PHE A 15 -3.41 7.23 4.25
CA PHE A 15 -4.31 6.25 4.83
C PHE A 15 -4.79 6.89 6.13
N VAL A 16 -6.03 7.39 6.08
CA VAL A 16 -6.74 8.01 7.19
C VAL A 16 -6.52 7.16 8.44
N SER A 17 -5.99 7.80 9.47
CA SER A 17 -5.81 7.22 10.81
C SER A 17 -7.12 6.56 11.25
N CYS A 18 -7.15 5.23 11.23
CA CYS A 18 -8.36 4.46 11.45
C CYS A 18 -8.63 4.34 12.96
N ARG A 19 -9.16 5.40 13.58
CA ARG A 19 -9.81 5.30 14.91
C ARG A 19 -10.95 4.26 14.90
N SER A 20 -11.53 3.97 13.74
CA SER A 20 -12.56 2.95 13.54
C SER A 20 -12.04 1.50 13.58
N CYS A 21 -10.76 1.22 13.34
CA CYS A 21 -10.29 -0.17 13.18
C CYS A 21 -10.20 -0.93 14.52
N ALA A 22 -9.73 -0.28 15.59
CA ALA A 22 -9.77 -0.86 16.94
C ALA A 22 -11.21 -1.04 17.44
N PHE A 23 -12.09 -0.11 17.09
CA PHE A 23 -13.52 -0.18 17.39
C PHE A 23 -14.22 -1.33 16.64
N LEU A 24 -13.89 -1.53 15.36
CA LEU A 24 -14.41 -2.63 14.54
C LEU A 24 -13.95 -4.01 15.06
N ALA A 25 -12.69 -4.14 15.48
CA ALA A 25 -12.17 -5.38 16.07
C ALA A 25 -12.86 -5.70 17.41
N GLY A 26 -13.05 -4.70 18.28
CA GLY A 26 -13.74 -4.86 19.56
C GLY A 26 -15.22 -5.23 19.41
N ASN A 27 -15.92 -4.63 18.44
CA ASN A 27 -17.31 -4.98 18.16
C ASN A 27 -17.44 -6.39 17.58
N LEU A 28 -16.55 -6.80 16.68
CA LEU A 28 -16.61 -8.15 16.11
C LEU A 28 -16.44 -9.24 17.18
N LEU A 29 -15.49 -9.08 18.11
CA LEU A 29 -15.27 -10.03 19.20
C LEU A 29 -16.47 -10.07 20.16
N ARG A 30 -17.06 -8.91 20.45
CA ARG A 30 -18.26 -8.78 21.28
C ARG A 30 -19.48 -9.43 20.62
N ASP A 31 -19.70 -9.15 19.33
CA ASP A 31 -20.81 -9.67 18.54
C ASP A 31 -20.71 -11.19 18.34
N CYS A 32 -19.49 -11.71 18.26
CA CYS A 32 -19.22 -13.14 18.20
C CYS A 32 -19.20 -13.82 19.58
N ARG A 33 -19.32 -13.07 20.69
CA ARG A 33 -19.17 -13.55 22.08
C ARG A 33 -17.85 -14.27 22.35
N LEU A 34 -16.76 -13.78 21.75
CA LEU A 34 -15.42 -14.38 21.83
C LEU A 34 -14.48 -13.63 22.79
N ASN A 35 -15.01 -12.71 23.62
CA ASN A 35 -14.20 -11.84 24.49
C ASN A 35 -13.33 -12.61 25.50
N ASP A 36 -13.73 -13.81 25.89
CA ASP A 36 -13.02 -14.64 26.89
C ASP A 36 -12.17 -15.76 26.26
N VAL A 37 -12.14 -15.85 24.92
CA VAL A 37 -11.39 -16.91 24.23
C VAL A 37 -9.91 -16.51 24.14
N LYS A 38 -9.11 -16.98 25.10
CA LYS A 38 -7.66 -17.04 24.94
C LYS A 38 -7.33 -18.12 23.92
N THR A 39 -7.20 -17.72 22.66
CA THR A 39 -6.70 -18.63 21.62
C THR A 39 -5.18 -18.74 21.75
N GLU A 40 -4.68 -19.89 22.21
CA GLU A 40 -3.25 -20.21 22.12
C GLU A 40 -2.80 -20.27 20.65
N GLU A 41 -3.75 -20.53 19.74
CA GLU A 41 -3.54 -20.61 18.30
C GLU A 41 -4.42 -19.57 17.57
N PRO A 42 -3.89 -18.38 17.24
CA PRO A 42 -4.69 -17.29 16.67
C PRO A 42 -5.41 -17.63 15.36
N TRP A 43 -4.91 -18.61 14.60
CA TRP A 43 -5.53 -19.07 13.35
C TRP A 43 -6.84 -19.84 13.55
N HIS A 44 -7.08 -20.40 14.75
CA HIS A 44 -8.34 -21.07 15.08
C HIS A 44 -9.50 -20.09 15.30
N LEU A 45 -9.19 -18.82 15.54
CA LEU A 45 -10.19 -17.76 15.72
C LEU A 45 -11.16 -17.67 14.52
N TYR A 46 -10.67 -17.89 13.29
CA TYR A 46 -11.51 -17.93 12.10
C TYR A 46 -12.61 -19.00 12.20
N TYR A 47 -12.24 -20.23 12.62
CA TYR A 47 -13.19 -21.33 12.76
C TYR A 47 -14.20 -21.08 13.88
N HIS A 48 -13.77 -20.47 14.99
CA HIS A 48 -14.68 -20.08 16.08
C HIS A 48 -15.67 -19.00 15.63
N ILE A 49 -15.20 -17.95 14.95
CA ILE A 49 -16.06 -16.90 14.38
C ILE A 49 -17.05 -17.54 13.41
N LYS A 50 -16.55 -18.34 12.46
CA LYS A 50 -17.38 -19.03 11.47
C LYS A 50 -18.45 -19.87 12.15
N ALA A 51 -18.10 -20.72 13.11
CA ALA A 51 -19.07 -21.55 13.83
C ALA A 51 -20.18 -20.71 14.50
N ALA A 52 -19.81 -19.57 15.11
CA ALA A 52 -20.75 -18.70 15.81
C ALA A 52 -21.72 -17.94 14.89
N VAL A 53 -21.27 -17.56 13.69
CA VAL A 53 -22.04 -16.68 12.79
C VAL A 53 -22.63 -17.40 11.57
N TYR A 54 -22.04 -18.50 11.10
CA TYR A 54 -22.36 -19.09 9.79
C TYR A 54 -23.82 -19.53 9.65
N SER A 55 -24.43 -20.07 10.72
CA SER A 55 -25.85 -20.46 10.74
C SER A 55 -26.80 -19.26 10.64
N LYS A 56 -26.36 -18.07 11.10
CA LYS A 56 -27.15 -16.83 11.15
C LYS A 56 -27.01 -15.98 9.88
N LEU A 57 -26.14 -16.37 8.93
CA LEU A 57 -25.84 -15.59 7.74
C LEU A 57 -26.70 -16.00 6.54
N GLY A 58 -27.18 -14.99 5.80
CA GLY A 58 -27.82 -15.18 4.49
C GLY A 58 -26.83 -15.69 3.43
N PHE A 59 -27.37 -16.29 2.35
CA PHE A 59 -26.59 -16.95 1.29
C PHE A 59 -25.43 -16.11 0.73
N ARG A 60 -25.67 -14.82 0.42
CA ARG A 60 -24.64 -13.92 -0.11
C ARG A 60 -23.44 -13.76 0.84
N LYS A 61 -23.67 -13.72 2.15
CA LYS A 61 -22.62 -13.58 3.17
C LYS A 61 -21.85 -14.88 3.38
N LYS A 62 -22.49 -16.04 3.15
CA LYS A 62 -21.81 -17.35 3.18
C LYS A 62 -20.78 -17.51 2.07
N GLN A 63 -20.90 -16.78 0.95
CA GLN A 63 -19.91 -16.79 -0.13
C GLN A 63 -18.52 -16.33 0.35
N LEU A 64 -18.46 -15.35 1.25
CA LEU A 64 -17.19 -14.90 1.85
C LEU A 64 -16.49 -16.04 2.58
N PHE A 65 -17.24 -16.80 3.40
CA PHE A 65 -16.68 -17.95 4.11
C PHE A 65 -16.21 -19.05 3.16
N ARG A 66 -16.93 -19.28 2.05
CA ARG A 66 -16.49 -20.24 1.01
C ARG A 66 -15.17 -19.83 0.35
N LEU A 67 -14.98 -18.55 0.06
CA LEU A 67 -13.73 -18.04 -0.51
C LEU A 67 -12.57 -18.16 0.48
N LEU A 68 -12.83 -17.87 1.76
CA LEU A 68 -11.85 -18.06 2.82
C LEU A 68 -11.51 -19.54 3.00
N ASP A 69 -12.49 -20.42 3.09
CA ASP A 69 -12.28 -21.88 3.18
C ASP A 69 -11.43 -22.41 2.03
N ALA A 70 -11.74 -21.99 0.79
CA ALA A 70 -10.97 -22.37 -0.38
C ALA A 70 -9.51 -21.94 -0.26
N ARG A 71 -9.26 -20.74 0.28
CA ARG A 71 -7.90 -20.25 0.52
C ARG A 71 -7.20 -21.01 1.65
N PHE A 72 -7.88 -21.28 2.76
CA PHE A 72 -7.33 -22.05 3.90
C PHE A 72 -6.96 -23.49 3.50
N ASN A 73 -7.67 -24.07 2.53
CA ASN A 73 -7.47 -25.44 2.06
C ASN A 73 -6.40 -25.58 0.94
N VAL A 74 -5.69 -24.52 0.58
CA VAL A 74 -4.51 -24.64 -0.31
C VAL A 74 -3.39 -25.35 0.44
N ASP A 75 -2.71 -26.28 -0.22
CA ASP A 75 -1.74 -27.21 0.41
C ASP A 75 -0.64 -26.51 1.22
N VAL A 76 -0.18 -25.35 0.74
CA VAL A 76 0.85 -24.54 1.41
C VAL A 76 0.44 -24.12 2.83
N TYR A 77 -0.86 -23.98 3.11
CA TYR A 77 -1.35 -23.55 4.43
C TYR A 77 -1.81 -24.70 5.34
N LYS A 78 -2.02 -25.91 4.79
CA LYS A 78 -2.58 -27.05 5.54
C LYS A 78 -1.70 -27.44 6.72
N GLN A 79 -0.38 -27.50 6.51
CA GLN A 79 0.57 -27.94 7.53
C GLN A 79 0.98 -26.83 8.51
N LYS A 80 0.43 -25.61 8.37
CA LYS A 80 0.76 -24.45 9.22
C LYS A 80 2.27 -24.32 9.45
N PRO A 81 3.08 -24.18 8.38
CA PRO A 81 4.54 -24.24 8.48
C PRO A 81 5.15 -23.15 9.37
N ALA A 82 4.40 -22.07 9.65
CA ALA A 82 4.83 -20.98 10.51
C ALA A 82 4.20 -20.99 11.91
N ALA A 83 3.56 -22.10 12.34
CA ALA A 83 2.88 -22.24 13.65
C ALA A 83 3.69 -21.70 14.85
N LYS A 84 4.99 -22.01 14.89
CA LYS A 84 5.89 -21.64 15.99
C LYS A 84 6.57 -20.27 15.79
N LYS A 85 6.22 -19.53 14.74
CA LYS A 85 6.84 -18.25 14.39
C LYS A 85 6.01 -17.10 14.93
N ARG A 86 6.67 -16.21 15.67
CA ARG A 86 6.13 -14.91 16.10
C ARG A 86 6.67 -13.84 15.17
N VAL A 87 5.79 -13.18 14.42
CA VAL A 87 6.18 -12.18 13.42
C VAL A 87 5.58 -10.84 13.75
N CYS A 88 6.42 -9.81 13.81
CA CYS A 88 5.97 -8.44 13.96
C CYS A 88 5.91 -7.74 12.60
N ILE A 89 4.80 -7.07 12.31
CA ILE A 89 4.60 -6.26 11.11
C ILE A 89 4.56 -4.80 11.51
N VAL A 90 5.48 -4.02 10.95
CA VAL A 90 5.57 -2.57 11.18
C VAL A 90 4.89 -1.85 10.02
N GLY A 91 3.68 -1.35 10.25
CA GLY A 91 2.86 -0.67 9.26
C GLY A 91 1.60 -1.45 8.88
N ALA A 92 0.44 -0.81 9.06
CA ALA A 92 -0.88 -1.38 8.79
C ALA A 92 -1.48 -0.88 7.45
N GLY A 93 -0.62 -0.54 6.47
CA GLY A 93 -1.06 -0.24 5.10
C GLY A 93 -1.50 -1.49 4.34
N PRO A 94 -1.95 -1.37 3.08
CA PRO A 94 -2.43 -2.50 2.27
C PRO A 94 -1.42 -3.66 2.18
N VAL A 95 -0.13 -3.34 2.02
CA VAL A 95 0.95 -4.34 1.94
C VAL A 95 1.13 -5.06 3.28
N GLY A 96 1.16 -4.32 4.39
CA GLY A 96 1.33 -4.89 5.74
C GLY A 96 0.14 -5.75 6.15
N LEU A 97 -1.09 -5.31 5.88
CA LEU A 97 -2.30 -6.10 6.12
C LEU A 97 -2.34 -7.35 5.24
N ARG A 98 -1.92 -7.25 3.97
CA ARG A 98 -1.85 -8.43 3.11
C ARG A 98 -0.84 -9.46 3.63
N ALA A 99 0.34 -8.99 4.05
CA ALA A 99 1.35 -9.86 4.66
C ALA A 99 0.83 -10.50 5.96
N ALA A 100 0.08 -9.74 6.78
CA ALA A 100 -0.54 -10.25 8.00
C ALA A 100 -1.50 -11.41 7.73
N VAL A 101 -2.35 -11.29 6.71
CA VAL A 101 -3.28 -12.35 6.30
C VAL A 101 -2.52 -13.61 5.87
N GLU A 102 -1.49 -13.47 5.04
CA GLU A 102 -0.70 -14.62 4.57
C GLU A 102 0.05 -15.31 5.73
N LEU A 103 0.65 -14.54 6.63
CA LEU A 103 1.33 -15.08 7.80
C LEU A 103 0.36 -15.79 8.76
N ALA A 104 -0.85 -15.25 8.96
CA ALA A 104 -1.89 -15.90 9.73
C ALA A 104 -2.37 -17.21 9.08
N LEU A 105 -2.50 -17.25 7.74
CA LEU A 105 -2.82 -18.47 7.00
C LEU A 105 -1.74 -19.55 7.17
N LEU A 106 -0.46 -19.16 7.20
CA LEU A 106 0.67 -20.04 7.48
C LEU A 106 0.75 -20.50 8.95
N GLY A 107 -0.10 -19.95 9.83
CA GLY A 107 -0.15 -20.28 11.26
C GLY A 107 0.76 -19.42 12.14
N SER A 108 1.32 -18.32 11.64
CA SER A 108 2.18 -17.48 12.47
C SER A 108 1.38 -16.67 13.49
N HIS A 109 1.99 -16.37 14.64
CA HIS A 109 1.50 -15.36 15.57
C HIS A 109 1.90 -13.98 15.05
N VAL A 110 0.92 -13.26 14.51
CA VAL A 110 1.14 -11.97 13.87
C VAL A 110 0.83 -10.83 14.83
N TYR A 111 1.78 -9.92 14.97
CA TYR A 111 1.66 -8.71 15.80
C TYR A 111 1.78 -7.48 14.92
N GLY A 112 0.75 -6.64 14.89
CA GLY A 112 0.75 -5.37 14.15
C GLY A 112 1.25 -4.23 15.02
N LEU A 113 2.26 -3.50 14.56
CA LEU A 113 2.70 -2.25 15.17
C LEU A 113 2.38 -1.07 14.26
N GLN A 114 1.67 -0.10 14.83
CA GLN A 114 1.41 1.18 14.21
C GLN A 114 1.78 2.28 15.20
N GLY A 115 2.84 3.01 14.88
CA GLY A 115 3.32 4.12 15.70
C GLY A 115 4.16 5.08 14.87
N ASN A 116 4.11 6.37 15.23
CA ASN A 116 4.91 7.42 14.58
C ASN A 116 6.40 7.38 14.97
N ARG A 117 6.82 6.43 15.81
CA ARG A 117 8.22 6.26 16.21
C ARG A 117 8.77 4.93 15.69
N PRO A 118 10.00 4.95 15.15
CA PRO A 118 10.69 3.74 14.73
C PRO A 118 10.80 2.77 15.92
N PRO A 119 10.40 1.51 15.78
CA PRO A 119 10.77 0.50 16.76
C PRO A 119 12.29 0.40 16.83
N GLN A 120 12.86 0.51 18.03
CA GLN A 120 14.29 0.24 18.20
C GLN A 120 14.50 -1.27 18.16
N LEU A 121 15.20 -1.73 17.12
CA LEU A 121 15.68 -3.11 17.01
C LEU A 121 16.97 -3.24 17.81
N SER A 122 17.03 -4.22 18.70
CA SER A 122 18.28 -4.66 19.32
C SER A 122 18.59 -6.06 18.80
N LEU A 123 19.69 -6.21 18.07
CA LEU A 123 20.20 -7.50 17.64
C LEU A 123 21.02 -8.10 18.78
N VAL A 124 20.54 -9.19 19.38
CA VAL A 124 21.36 -9.99 20.31
C VAL A 124 22.15 -10.99 19.48
N GLY A 125 23.45 -10.74 19.27
CA GLY A 125 24.37 -11.77 18.76
C GLY A 125 24.16 -12.28 17.32
N GLY A 126 23.49 -11.51 16.44
CA GLY A 126 23.38 -11.85 15.02
C GLY A 126 22.41 -12.99 14.67
N ILE A 127 21.67 -13.53 15.64
CA ILE A 127 20.64 -14.55 15.43
C ILE A 127 19.40 -14.17 16.25
N SER A 128 18.21 -14.48 15.71
CA SER A 128 16.92 -14.48 16.42
C SER A 128 17.05 -14.82 17.91
N PRO A 129 16.35 -14.12 18.83
CA PRO A 129 15.14 -13.31 18.60
C PRO A 129 15.32 -11.78 18.52
N TYR A 130 14.42 -11.12 17.78
CA TYR A 130 14.32 -9.65 17.73
C TYR A 130 13.47 -9.12 18.89
N THR A 131 13.98 -8.12 19.61
CA THR A 131 13.20 -7.37 20.60
C THR A 131 12.80 -6.03 20.03
N ILE A 132 11.50 -5.70 20.12
CA ILE A 132 10.95 -4.42 19.62
C ILE A 132 10.52 -3.56 20.79
N LYS A 133 11.13 -2.39 20.93
CA LYS A 133 10.72 -1.37 21.91
C LYS A 133 9.68 -0.43 21.27
N THR A 134 8.47 -0.39 21.82
CA THR A 134 7.38 0.50 21.38
C THR A 134 7.08 1.58 22.43
N LYS A 135 6.40 2.65 22.00
CA LYS A 135 5.81 3.66 22.91
C LYS A 135 4.34 3.89 22.52
N PRO A 136 3.35 3.59 23.40
CA PRO A 136 3.49 2.97 24.72
C PRO A 136 4.06 1.56 24.65
N GLN A 137 4.75 1.14 25.71
CA GLN A 137 5.50 -0.11 25.76
C GLN A 137 4.53 -1.29 25.80
N ILE A 138 4.55 -2.10 24.75
CA ILE A 138 3.97 -3.45 24.78
C ILE A 138 4.96 -4.34 25.55
N SER A 139 4.45 -5.30 26.31
CA SER A 139 5.28 -6.28 27.04
C SER A 139 6.39 -6.82 26.12
N GLU A 140 7.64 -6.81 26.59
CA GLU A 140 8.80 -7.25 25.79
C GLU A 140 8.53 -8.65 25.26
N THR A 141 8.29 -8.72 23.95
CA THR A 141 7.96 -9.95 23.25
C THR A 141 9.07 -10.20 22.24
N GLU A 142 9.64 -11.38 22.29
CA GLU A 142 10.62 -11.85 21.33
C GLU A 142 9.94 -12.24 20.02
N PHE A 143 10.46 -11.74 18.90
CA PHE A 143 9.97 -12.08 17.56
C PHE A 143 10.98 -12.92 16.81
N THR A 144 10.47 -13.90 16.07
CA THR A 144 11.27 -14.71 15.14
C THR A 144 11.61 -13.96 13.86
N ALA A 145 10.77 -13.00 13.46
CA ALA A 145 11.00 -12.14 12.31
C ALA A 145 10.27 -10.81 12.46
N VAL A 146 10.76 -9.79 11.75
CA VAL A 146 10.15 -8.46 11.66
C VAL A 146 9.96 -8.10 10.18
N LEU A 147 8.77 -7.65 9.81
CA LEU A 147 8.41 -7.26 8.45
C LEU A 147 8.14 -5.76 8.39
N GLY A 148 8.94 -5.05 7.60
CA GLY A 148 8.77 -3.63 7.34
C GLY A 148 7.75 -3.35 6.24
N ALA A 149 6.61 -2.76 6.59
CA ALA A 149 5.55 -2.35 5.68
C ALA A 149 5.09 -0.90 5.94
N SER A 150 5.99 -0.03 6.42
CA SER A 150 5.72 1.36 6.79
C SER A 150 5.84 2.36 5.63
N GLY A 151 5.95 1.86 4.39
CA GLY A 151 6.10 2.70 3.20
C GLY A 151 7.48 3.36 3.12
N THR A 152 7.54 4.61 2.65
CA THR A 152 8.79 5.36 2.50
C THR A 152 9.45 5.73 3.82
N ASN A 153 8.65 5.84 4.88
CA ASN A 153 9.12 6.04 6.26
C ASN A 153 9.56 4.70 6.89
N ASN A 154 10.61 4.10 6.32
CA ASN A 154 11.14 2.81 6.76
C ASN A 154 12.24 2.97 7.82
N ALA A 155 11.84 2.77 9.07
CA ALA A 155 12.69 2.74 10.24
C ALA A 155 13.62 1.51 10.34
N LEU A 156 13.29 0.43 9.62
CA LEU A 156 13.93 -0.87 9.79
C LEU A 156 15.08 -1.11 8.81
N ALA A 157 15.21 -0.28 7.77
CA ALA A 157 16.23 -0.48 6.72
C ALA A 157 17.66 -0.37 7.27
N GLU A 158 17.97 0.72 7.99
CA GLU A 158 19.31 0.99 8.48
C GLU A 158 19.77 -0.04 9.54
N PRO A 159 18.96 -0.39 10.57
CA PRO A 159 19.33 -1.46 11.52
C PRO A 159 19.46 -2.85 10.90
N ALA A 160 18.82 -3.09 9.75
CA ALA A 160 18.90 -4.36 9.02
C ALA A 160 20.04 -4.39 7.99
N GLY A 161 20.84 -3.33 7.88
CA GLY A 161 21.90 -3.22 6.87
C GLY A 161 21.38 -3.15 5.43
N ILE A 162 20.14 -2.70 5.22
CA ILE A 162 19.52 -2.57 3.91
C ILE A 162 19.86 -1.17 3.36
N GLU A 163 20.73 -1.14 2.35
CA GLU A 163 21.08 0.09 1.64
C GLU A 163 19.93 0.58 0.76
N ARG A 164 19.62 1.88 0.83
CA ARG A 164 18.61 2.51 -0.02
C ARG A 164 19.30 3.29 -1.12
N PHE A 165 19.05 2.91 -2.37
CA PHE A 165 19.43 3.75 -3.52
C PHE A 165 18.25 4.65 -3.90
N VAL A 166 18.53 5.93 -4.12
CA VAL A 166 17.56 6.90 -4.64
C VAL A 166 17.98 7.28 -6.04
N PHE A 167 17.07 7.09 -6.99
CA PHE A 167 17.28 7.45 -8.39
C PHE A 167 16.36 8.60 -8.78
N CYS A 168 16.93 9.71 -9.23
CA CYS A 168 16.19 10.87 -9.72
C CYS A 168 16.82 11.35 -11.03
N GLN A 169 16.13 11.12 -12.16
CA GLN A 169 16.58 11.64 -13.46
C GLN A 169 16.08 13.06 -13.73
N LYS A 170 14.83 13.35 -13.34
CA LYS A 170 14.16 14.61 -13.63
C LYS A 170 13.26 14.97 -12.46
N GLU A 171 13.36 16.21 -12.00
CA GLU A 171 12.46 16.73 -10.99
C GLU A 171 11.04 16.82 -11.58
N SER A 172 10.07 16.24 -10.87
CA SER A 172 8.67 16.30 -11.25
C SER A 172 7.79 16.66 -10.05
N LEU A 173 6.65 17.28 -10.30
CA LEU A 173 5.66 17.57 -9.28
C LEU A 173 4.42 16.74 -9.57
N GLY A 174 3.99 15.93 -8.60
CA GLY A 174 2.72 15.23 -8.67
C GLY A 174 1.66 16.02 -7.90
N ILE A 175 0.52 16.29 -8.52
CA ILE A 175 -0.64 16.90 -7.87
C ILE A 175 -1.77 15.90 -7.87
N VAL A 176 -2.37 15.69 -6.70
CA VAL A 176 -3.57 14.86 -6.58
C VAL A 176 -4.73 15.70 -6.05
N CYS A 177 -5.81 15.73 -6.82
CA CYS A 177 -7.06 16.37 -6.45
C CYS A 177 -8.12 15.31 -6.17
N TYR A 178 -8.90 15.55 -5.11
CA TYR A 178 -10.04 14.72 -4.73
C TYR A 178 -11.29 15.59 -4.68
N PHE A 179 -12.33 15.20 -5.41
CA PHE A 179 -13.64 15.84 -5.39
C PHE A 179 -14.71 14.85 -4.90
N PRO A 180 -15.71 15.30 -4.12
CA PRO A 180 -16.83 14.46 -3.73
C PRO A 180 -17.53 13.88 -4.95
N ASN A 181 -17.84 12.59 -4.94
CA ASN A 181 -18.70 11.95 -5.93
C ASN A 181 -20.10 11.86 -5.32
N LEU A 182 -21.06 12.58 -5.90
CA LEU A 182 -22.45 12.59 -5.43
C LEU A 182 -23.30 11.47 -6.07
N GLU A 183 -22.66 10.62 -6.88
CA GLU A 183 -23.27 9.49 -7.58
C GLU A 183 -24.42 9.90 -8.52
N THR A 184 -24.35 11.11 -9.05
CA THR A 184 -25.33 11.59 -10.02
C THR A 184 -25.23 10.83 -11.35
N SER A 185 -26.30 10.88 -12.15
CA SER A 185 -26.33 10.24 -13.47
C SER A 185 -25.29 10.84 -14.41
N GLU A 186 -25.00 12.13 -14.25
CA GLU A 186 -24.00 12.89 -14.99
C GLU A 186 -22.59 12.43 -14.63
N GLU A 187 -22.26 12.36 -13.34
CA GLU A 187 -20.95 11.89 -12.84
C GLU A 187 -20.65 10.44 -13.25
N THR A 188 -21.68 9.59 -13.27
CA THR A 188 -21.55 8.18 -13.64
C THR A 188 -21.22 7.99 -15.12
N LYS A 189 -21.69 8.90 -15.99
CA LYS A 189 -21.43 8.88 -17.44
C LYS A 189 -20.01 9.36 -17.79
N VAL A 190 -19.33 10.06 -16.88
CA VAL A 190 -17.97 10.54 -17.13
C VAL A 190 -17.00 9.36 -17.25
N LYS A 191 -16.35 9.24 -18.41
CA LYS A 191 -15.37 8.19 -18.67
C LYS A 191 -14.07 8.45 -17.91
N VAL A 192 -13.57 7.41 -17.26
CA VAL A 192 -12.19 7.34 -16.75
C VAL A 192 -11.22 7.57 -17.93
N PHE A 193 -10.15 8.33 -17.70
CA PHE A 193 -9.17 8.61 -18.75
C PHE A 193 -7.75 8.68 -18.19
N SER A 194 -6.79 8.44 -19.08
CA SER A 194 -5.36 8.62 -18.82
C SER A 194 -4.72 9.22 -20.06
N TRP A 195 -4.18 10.43 -19.93
CA TRP A 195 -3.56 11.16 -21.02
C TRP A 195 -2.10 11.44 -20.68
N THR A 196 -1.23 11.24 -21.67
CA THR A 196 0.20 11.51 -21.54
C THR A 196 0.70 12.28 -22.75
N THR A 197 1.71 13.12 -22.52
CA THR A 197 2.42 13.83 -23.60
C THR A 197 3.14 12.87 -24.55
N GLN A 198 3.61 11.73 -24.04
CA GLN A 198 4.21 10.65 -24.84
C GLN A 198 3.26 10.13 -25.94
N LEU A 199 1.96 10.06 -25.63
CA LEU A 199 0.94 9.63 -26.60
C LEU A 199 0.36 10.80 -27.42
N LYS A 200 0.95 12.00 -27.33
CA LYS A 200 0.55 13.23 -28.06
C LYS A 200 -0.96 13.49 -28.02
N HIS A 201 -1.59 13.29 -26.86
CA HIS A 201 -3.04 13.39 -26.77
C HIS A 201 -3.53 14.82 -27.00
N LYS A 202 -4.45 15.02 -27.96
CA LYS A 202 -4.92 16.35 -28.40
C LYS A 202 -5.49 17.21 -27.27
N MET A 203 -6.02 16.61 -26.20
CA MET A 203 -6.57 17.35 -25.05
C MET A 203 -5.49 18.06 -24.23
N LEU A 204 -4.26 17.54 -24.17
CA LEU A 204 -3.17 18.21 -23.46
C LEU A 204 -2.79 19.51 -24.17
N ASN A 205 -2.83 19.54 -25.51
CA ASN A 205 -2.60 20.77 -26.28
C ASN A 205 -3.67 21.83 -25.99
N LYS A 206 -4.94 21.43 -25.84
CA LYS A 206 -6.02 22.35 -25.44
C LYS A 206 -5.84 22.88 -24.03
N MET A 207 -5.41 22.05 -23.09
CA MET A 207 -5.12 22.48 -21.71
C MET A 207 -3.97 23.48 -21.66
N ARG A 208 -2.93 23.25 -22.49
CA ARG A 208 -1.81 24.19 -22.65
C ARG A 208 -2.27 25.57 -23.14
N GLN A 209 -3.25 25.63 -24.06
CA GLN A 209 -3.81 26.91 -24.53
C GLN A 209 -4.51 27.70 -23.41
N VAL A 210 -4.97 27.03 -22.35
CA VAL A 210 -5.58 27.65 -21.16
C VAL A 210 -4.55 27.89 -20.04
N GLY A 211 -3.25 27.69 -20.33
CA GLY A 211 -2.15 27.90 -19.38
C GLY A 211 -1.82 26.70 -18.48
N LEU A 212 -2.41 25.53 -18.72
CA LEU A 212 -2.12 24.29 -17.99
C LEU A 212 -1.21 23.38 -18.81
N ASP A 213 0.11 23.51 -18.63
CA ASP A 213 1.08 22.64 -19.28
C ASP A 213 1.37 21.41 -18.41
N LEU A 214 0.92 20.23 -18.87
CA LEU A 214 0.99 18.97 -18.13
C LEU A 214 1.80 17.92 -18.90
N GLU A 215 2.56 17.10 -18.20
CA GLU A 215 3.20 15.89 -18.74
C GLU A 215 2.21 14.74 -18.86
N ASN A 216 1.37 14.57 -17.84
CA ASN A 216 0.31 13.56 -17.79
C ASN A 216 -0.84 14.00 -16.88
N ILE A 217 -2.02 13.41 -17.12
CA ILE A 217 -3.19 13.54 -16.28
C ILE A 217 -4.01 12.25 -16.33
N VAL A 218 -4.43 11.77 -15.16
CA VAL A 218 -5.22 10.56 -14.97
C VAL A 218 -6.43 10.91 -14.13
N TYR A 219 -7.60 10.52 -14.62
CA TYR A 219 -8.87 10.63 -13.90
C TYR A 219 -9.42 9.24 -13.62
N PHE A 220 -9.71 8.97 -12.36
CA PHE A 220 -10.39 7.76 -11.90
C PHE A 220 -11.61 8.11 -11.05
N ARG A 221 -12.68 7.31 -11.19
CA ARG A 221 -13.92 7.45 -10.42
C ARG A 221 -14.05 6.27 -9.45
N GLY A 222 -14.13 6.56 -8.16
CA GLY A 222 -14.44 5.61 -7.10
C GLY A 222 -15.48 6.22 -6.14
N GLU A 223 -15.27 6.07 -4.83
CA GLU A 223 -16.05 6.80 -3.81
C GLU A 223 -15.87 8.32 -3.91
N MET A 224 -14.76 8.76 -4.52
CA MET A 224 -14.46 10.15 -4.84
C MET A 224 -14.04 10.22 -6.33
N HIS A 225 -14.03 11.43 -6.88
CA HIS A 225 -13.35 11.72 -8.15
C HIS A 225 -11.87 12.01 -7.87
N TYR A 226 -10.99 11.20 -8.46
CA TYR A 226 -9.54 11.31 -8.30
C TYR A 226 -8.94 11.88 -9.58
N LEU A 227 -8.15 12.93 -9.45
CA LEU A 227 -7.38 13.51 -10.55
C LEU A 227 -5.92 13.56 -10.15
N VAL A 228 -5.08 12.80 -10.85
CA VAL A 228 -3.62 12.78 -10.65
C VAL A 228 -3.00 13.46 -11.87
N MET A 229 -2.18 14.47 -11.65
CA MET A 229 -1.54 15.21 -12.75
C MET A 229 -0.10 15.56 -12.42
N THR A 230 0.70 15.71 -13.48
CA THR A 230 2.09 16.15 -13.38
C THR A 230 2.26 17.40 -14.23
N PRO A 231 2.23 18.61 -13.65
CA PRO A 231 2.58 19.82 -14.39
C PRO A 231 4.03 19.81 -14.85
N LYS A 232 4.27 20.39 -16.02
CA LYS A 232 5.63 20.74 -16.46
C LYS A 232 6.12 21.91 -15.60
N GLN A 233 7.39 21.89 -15.23
CA GLN A 233 7.99 23.05 -14.59
C GLN A 233 7.93 24.23 -15.56
N LEU A 234 7.35 25.35 -15.14
CA LEU A 234 7.50 26.61 -15.86
C LEU A 234 8.95 27.07 -15.72
N GLY A 235 9.77 26.91 -16.77
CA GLY A 235 11.09 27.54 -16.86
C GLY A 235 12.30 26.66 -17.18
N GLY A 236 12.16 25.36 -17.46
CA GLY A 236 13.29 24.54 -17.96
C GLY A 236 13.57 24.82 -19.44
N PRO A 237 14.85 24.80 -19.90
CA PRO A 237 15.19 25.09 -21.29
C PRO A 237 14.40 24.17 -22.21
N GLN A 238 13.86 24.77 -23.28
CA GLN A 238 13.25 24.03 -24.37
C GLN A 238 14.28 22.99 -24.81
N SER A 239 13.99 21.71 -24.61
CA SER A 239 14.79 20.63 -25.17
C SER A 239 14.81 20.89 -26.67
N GLY A 240 15.97 21.35 -27.16
CA GLY A 240 16.22 21.56 -28.57
C GLY A 240 15.84 20.31 -29.34
N GLU A 241 15.24 20.54 -30.50
CA GLU A 241 15.09 19.53 -31.53
C GLU A 241 16.47 18.91 -31.77
N GLU A 242 16.64 17.66 -31.37
CA GLU A 242 17.81 16.86 -31.73
C GLU A 242 17.62 16.50 -33.21
N GLU A 243 18.11 17.38 -34.08
CA GLU A 243 18.20 17.14 -35.52
C GLU A 243 19.16 15.95 -35.73
N SER A 244 18.58 14.81 -36.09
CA SER A 244 19.32 13.60 -36.43
C SER A 244 20.32 13.88 -37.56
N PRO A 245 21.61 13.54 -37.42
CA PRO A 245 22.58 13.79 -38.48
C PRO A 245 22.31 12.88 -39.68
N GLU A 246 22.16 13.49 -40.84
CA GLU A 246 22.11 12.82 -42.15
C GLU A 246 23.36 11.94 -42.37
N PRO A 247 23.23 10.76 -43.02
CA PRO A 247 24.37 9.90 -43.28
C PRO A 247 25.27 10.51 -44.36
N GLY A 248 26.46 10.95 -43.95
CA GLY A 248 27.50 11.48 -44.84
C GLY A 248 27.90 10.47 -45.92
N GLY A 249 27.80 10.90 -47.18
CA GLY A 249 28.23 10.14 -48.35
C GLY A 249 29.75 9.98 -48.42
N PHE A 250 30.20 8.75 -48.67
CA PHE A 250 31.59 8.46 -49.03
C PHE A 250 31.86 8.85 -50.49
N GLY A 251 32.80 9.77 -50.70
CA GLY A 251 33.46 10.01 -51.99
C GLY A 251 34.89 9.43 -51.97
N PRO A 252 35.45 8.99 -53.11
CA PRO A 252 36.64 8.16 -53.13
C PRO A 252 37.92 8.97 -52.94
N SER A 253 38.87 8.41 -52.19
CA SER A 253 40.23 8.92 -52.02
C SER A 253 41.06 8.70 -53.28
N GLY A 254 41.71 9.79 -53.75
CA GLY A 254 42.90 9.73 -54.59
C GLY A 254 44.17 9.60 -53.76
#